data_AF-A0A059EBA3-F1
#
_entry.id   AF-A0A059EBA3-F1
#
_cell.length_a   1.000
_cell.length_b   1.000
_cell.length_c   1.000
_cell.angle_alpha   90.00
_cell.angle_beta   90.00
_cell.angle_gamma   90.00
#
_symmetry.space_group_name_H-M   'P 1'
#
loop_
_entity.id
_entity.type
_entity.pdbx_description
1 polymer ?
#
loop_
_entity_poly.entity_id
_entity_poly.type
_entity_poly.pdbx_seq_one_letter_code
_entity_poly.pdbx_strand_id
1 'polypeptide(L)'
;MIHRAVKSVTPFEFRSDFTADTMKPVEVDPPVKLTTPELLDMLAEARAEGAATARLEHQTDESARLQDVTNALNEALANLVALTGHLEACAYDEAFSERAHALIRATARTILDGQGDLFAARTSLKSDNAEGSS
;
A
#
# COMPACT_ATOMS: atom_id res chain seq x y z
N MET A 1 -56.20 74.73 2.15
CA MET A 1 -55.34 73.55 2.36
C MET A 1 -56.04 72.62 3.32
N ILE A 2 -56.38 71.40 2.88
CA ILE A 2 -57.20 70.46 3.67
C ILE A 2 -56.24 69.50 4.39
N HIS A 3 -56.07 69.68 5.70
CA HIS A 3 -55.35 68.73 6.54
C HIS A 3 -56.29 67.60 6.96
N ARG A 4 -56.07 66.41 6.39
CA ARG A 4 -56.77 65.18 6.79
C ARG A 4 -56.11 64.65 8.06
N ALA A 5 -56.82 64.73 9.19
CA ALA A 5 -56.38 64.15 10.46
C ALA A 5 -56.36 62.62 10.37
N VAL A 6 -55.20 62.00 10.64
CA VAL A 6 -55.03 60.55 10.70
C VAL A 6 -55.50 60.08 12.09
N LYS A 7 -56.51 59.22 12.14
CA LYS A 7 -57.31 58.96 13.36
C LYS A 7 -56.69 57.98 14.36
N SER A 8 -55.66 57.23 13.99
CA SER A 8 -54.78 56.49 14.90
C SER A 8 -53.78 55.68 14.07
N VAL A 9 -52.60 55.41 14.64
CA VAL A 9 -51.61 54.48 14.09
C VAL A 9 -51.68 53.22 14.94
N THR A 10 -52.12 52.11 14.36
CA THR A 10 -52.03 50.79 15.00
C THR A 10 -50.65 50.18 14.71
N PRO A 11 -49.93 49.70 15.73
CA PRO A 11 -48.65 49.02 15.51
C PRO A 11 -48.84 47.79 14.63
N PHE A 12 -47.95 47.60 13.66
CA PHE A 12 -47.94 46.38 12.85
C PHE A 12 -47.40 45.22 13.68
N GLU A 13 -48.20 44.18 13.85
CA GLU A 13 -47.80 42.97 14.57
C GLU A 13 -47.06 42.07 13.58
N PHE A 14 -45.72 42.08 13.64
CA PHE A 14 -44.88 41.25 12.79
C PHE A 14 -45.10 39.77 13.13
N ARG A 15 -45.81 39.05 12.26
CA ARG A 15 -45.92 37.59 12.31
C ARG A 15 -44.81 37.02 11.45
N SER A 16 -43.77 36.50 12.09
CA SER A 16 -42.70 35.77 11.41
C SER A 16 -43.30 34.52 10.74
N ASP A 17 -43.29 34.48 9.40
CA ASP A 17 -43.72 33.33 8.60
C ASP A 17 -42.63 32.24 8.50
N PHE A 18 -41.56 32.38 9.30
CA PHE A 18 -40.56 31.34 9.48
C PHE A 18 -41.04 30.36 10.56
N THR A 19 -41.98 29.48 10.21
CA THR A 19 -42.09 28.22 10.95
C THR A 19 -40.81 27.44 10.65
N ALA A 20 -39.96 27.28 11.66
CA ALA A 20 -38.93 26.25 11.61
C ALA A 20 -39.66 24.95 11.30
N ASP A 21 -39.41 24.37 10.12
CA ASP A 21 -39.78 22.99 9.88
C ASP A 21 -39.15 22.22 11.03
N THR A 22 -39.99 21.65 11.89
CA THR A 22 -39.50 20.82 12.98
C THR A 22 -38.80 19.66 12.29
N MET A 23 -37.48 19.76 12.12
CA MET A 23 -36.65 18.66 11.68
C MET A 23 -37.11 17.47 12.51
N LYS A 24 -37.80 16.54 11.87
CA LYS A 24 -38.15 15.28 12.51
C LYS A 24 -36.86 14.77 13.12
N PRO A 25 -36.84 14.42 14.42
CA PRO A 25 -35.66 13.84 15.02
C PRO A 25 -35.18 12.74 14.08
N VAL A 26 -33.94 12.86 13.59
CA VAL A 26 -33.31 11.76 12.86
C VAL A 26 -33.34 10.60 13.85
N GLU A 27 -34.10 9.56 13.50
CA GLU A 27 -34.18 8.33 14.27
C GLU A 27 -32.74 7.78 14.27
N VAL A 28 -32.02 8.06 15.36
CA VAL A 28 -30.68 7.51 15.58
C VAL A 28 -30.89 6.00 15.58
N ASP A 29 -30.25 5.31 14.64
CA ASP A 29 -30.35 3.86 14.53
C ASP A 29 -30.25 3.23 15.93
N PRO A 30 -31.15 2.31 16.28
CA PRO A 30 -31.19 1.74 17.61
C PRO A 30 -29.82 1.14 17.94
N PRO A 31 -29.33 1.29 19.18
CA PRO A 31 -28.04 0.74 19.57
C PRO A 31 -28.05 -0.77 19.33
N VAL A 32 -27.11 -1.24 18.52
CA VAL A 32 -26.97 -2.66 18.19
C VAL A 32 -26.72 -3.43 19.48
N LYS A 33 -27.71 -4.20 19.92
CA LYS A 33 -27.62 -5.03 21.12
C LYS A 33 -27.04 -6.38 20.73
N LEU A 34 -25.71 -6.49 20.77
CA LEU A 34 -25.03 -7.77 20.61
C LEU A 34 -25.04 -8.52 21.94
N THR A 35 -25.37 -9.80 21.87
CA THR A 35 -25.16 -10.73 22.98
C THR A 35 -23.67 -11.03 23.11
N THR A 36 -23.23 -11.42 24.32
CA THR A 36 -21.83 -11.81 24.57
C THR A 36 -21.26 -12.82 23.56
N PRO A 37 -21.98 -13.90 23.14
CA PRO A 37 -21.47 -14.80 22.11
C PRO A 37 -21.32 -14.12 20.74
N GLU A 38 -22.27 -13.29 20.32
CA GLU A 38 -22.17 -12.56 19.04
C GLU A 38 -20.98 -11.59 19.02
N LEU A 39 -20.65 -10.97 20.15
CA LEU A 39 -19.43 -10.15 20.28
C LEU A 39 -18.15 -10.97 20.14
N LEU A 40 -18.13 -12.20 20.67
CA LEU A 40 -16.97 -13.08 20.57
C LEU A 40 -16.79 -13.58 19.13
N ASP A 41 -17.88 -13.88 18.43
CA ASP A 41 -17.85 -14.28 17.03
C ASP A 41 -17.35 -13.12 16.14
N MET A 42 -17.88 -11.90 16.33
CA MET A 42 -17.41 -10.71 15.61
C MET A 42 -15.94 -10.40 15.89
N LEU A 43 -15.47 -10.60 17.12
CA LEU A 43 -14.07 -10.41 17.49
C LEU A 43 -13.17 -11.48 16.85
N ALA A 44 -13.64 -12.72 16.77
CA ALA A 44 -12.93 -13.81 16.10
C ALA A 44 -12.82 -13.55 14.60
N GLU A 45 -13.91 -13.10 13.97
CA GLU A 45 -13.95 -12.71 12.57
C GLU A 45 -13.02 -11.51 12.29
N ALA A 46 -13.11 -10.45 13.08
CA ALA A 46 -12.22 -9.29 12.95
C ALA A 46 -10.73 -9.66 13.12
N ARG A 47 -10.41 -10.62 14.01
CA ARG A 47 -9.04 -11.14 14.15
C ARG A 47 -8.61 -11.96 12.94
N ALA A 48 -9.50 -12.78 12.39
CA ALA A 48 -9.21 -13.57 11.20
C ALA A 48 -8.97 -12.66 9.98
N GLU A 49 -9.81 -11.64 9.80
CA GLU A 49 -9.65 -10.62 8.76
C GLU A 49 -8.37 -9.80 8.96
N GLY A 50 -8.07 -9.40 10.20
CA GLY A 50 -6.82 -8.72 10.55
C GLY A 50 -5.57 -9.58 10.27
N ALA A 51 -5.64 -10.87 10.55
CA ALA A 51 -4.54 -11.80 10.24
C ALA A 51 -4.38 -12.02 8.72
N ALA A 52 -5.49 -12.10 7.98
CA ALA A 52 -5.47 -12.26 6.53
C ALA A 52 -4.90 -11.01 5.83
N THR A 53 -5.30 -9.81 6.27
CA THR A 53 -4.77 -8.54 5.75
C THR A 53 -3.28 -8.39 6.04
N ALA A 54 -2.83 -8.66 7.27
CA ALA A 54 -1.40 -8.62 7.61
C ALA A 54 -0.56 -9.60 6.78
N ARG A 55 -1.08 -10.81 6.50
CA ARG A 55 -0.41 -11.78 5.61
C ARG A 55 -0.31 -11.27 4.17
N LEU A 56 -1.37 -10.66 3.66
CA LEU A 56 -1.37 -10.07 2.32
C LEU A 56 -0.36 -8.92 2.21
N GLU A 57 -0.33 -8.01 3.19
CA GLU A 57 0.65 -6.92 3.24
C GLU A 57 2.09 -7.44 3.26
N HIS A 58 2.37 -8.43 4.11
CA HIS A 58 3.70 -9.06 4.15
C HIS A 58 4.08 -9.72 2.81
N GLN A 59 3.13 -10.38 2.13
CA GLN A 59 3.36 -10.96 0.82
C GLN A 59 3.62 -9.89 -0.25
N THR A 60 2.92 -8.77 -0.21
CA THR A 60 3.14 -7.66 -1.14
C THR A 60 4.50 -7.01 -0.94
N ASP A 61 4.91 -6.80 0.32
CA ASP A 61 6.21 -6.20 0.66
C ASP A 61 7.36 -7.10 0.22
N GLU A 62 7.26 -8.41 0.49
CA GLU A 62 8.28 -9.36 0.08
C GLU A 62 8.33 -9.47 -1.46
N SER A 63 7.18 -9.45 -2.14
CA SER A 63 7.14 -9.43 -3.61
C SER A 63 7.80 -8.17 -4.19
N ALA A 64 7.56 -7.00 -3.60
CA ALA A 64 8.18 -5.75 -4.02
C ALA A 64 9.71 -5.81 -3.83
N ARG A 65 10.17 -6.32 -2.68
CA ARG A 65 11.58 -6.51 -2.41
C ARG A 65 12.24 -7.46 -3.42
N LEU A 66 11.60 -8.58 -3.75
CA LEU A 66 12.10 -9.52 -4.78
C LEU A 66 12.18 -8.87 -6.16
N GLN A 67 11.19 -8.04 -6.52
CA GLN A 67 11.20 -7.26 -7.75
C GLN A 67 12.40 -6.30 -7.81
N ASP A 68 12.67 -5.57 -6.72
CA ASP A 68 13.78 -4.63 -6.63
C ASP A 68 15.13 -5.34 -6.76
N VAL A 69 15.31 -6.47 -6.08
CA VAL A 69 16.52 -7.29 -6.21
C VAL A 69 16.69 -7.80 -7.65
N THR A 70 15.59 -8.21 -8.30
CA THR A 70 15.63 -8.67 -9.71
C THR A 70 16.04 -7.54 -10.65
N ASN A 71 15.52 -6.33 -10.45
CA ASN A 71 15.90 -5.17 -11.25
C ASN A 71 17.38 -4.83 -11.07
N ALA A 72 17.89 -4.83 -9.84
CA ALA A 72 19.30 -4.60 -9.54
C ALA A 72 20.21 -5.66 -10.19
N LEU A 73 19.78 -6.93 -10.19
CA LEU A 73 20.52 -8.00 -10.87
C LEU A 73 20.55 -7.83 -12.39
N ASN A 74 19.43 -7.42 -13.01
CA ASN A 74 19.38 -7.14 -14.44
C ASN A 74 20.29 -5.96 -14.82
N GLU A 75 20.33 -4.90 -14.01
CA GLU A 75 21.23 -3.77 -14.20
C GLU A 75 22.70 -4.18 -14.09
N ALA A 76 23.05 -4.99 -13.07
CA ALA A 76 24.40 -5.51 -12.92
C ALA A 76 24.83 -6.36 -14.14
N LEU A 77 23.92 -7.17 -14.69
CA LEU A 77 24.13 -7.93 -15.92
C LEU A 77 24.36 -7.03 -17.14
N ALA A 78 23.56 -5.98 -17.31
CA ALA A 78 23.73 -5.02 -18.39
C ALA A 78 25.09 -4.31 -18.30
N ASN A 79 25.50 -3.90 -17.09
CA ASN A 79 26.79 -3.28 -16.84
C ASN A 79 27.96 -4.23 -17.16
N LEU A 80 27.82 -5.53 -16.86
CA LEU A 80 28.81 -6.54 -17.25
C LEU A 80 28.94 -6.69 -18.77
N VAL A 81 27.82 -6.75 -19.49
CA VAL A 81 27.82 -6.84 -20.96
C VAL A 81 28.46 -5.59 -21.59
N ALA A 82 28.16 -4.41 -21.04
CA ALA A 82 28.80 -3.16 -21.48
C ALA A 82 30.32 -3.20 -21.24
N LEU A 83 30.76 -3.66 -20.07
CA LEU A 83 32.18 -3.80 -19.75
C LEU A 83 32.88 -4.77 -20.69
N THR A 84 32.27 -5.92 -21.00
CA THR A 84 32.84 -6.87 -21.98
C THR A 84 32.97 -6.23 -23.37
N GLY A 85 31.97 -5.47 -23.82
CA GLY A 85 32.06 -4.74 -25.09
C GLY A 85 33.18 -3.70 -25.11
N HIS A 86 33.41 -3.00 -23.99
CA HIS A 86 34.55 -2.09 -23.85
C HIS A 86 35.90 -2.82 -23.83
N LEU A 87 35.99 -4.00 -23.22
CA LEU A 87 37.22 -4.81 -23.20
C LEU A 87 37.56 -5.35 -24.59
N GLU A 88 36.57 -5.83 -25.33
CA GLU A 88 36.73 -6.26 -26.71
C GLU A 88 37.17 -5.09 -27.62
N ALA A 89 36.66 -3.89 -27.37
CA ALA A 89 37.06 -2.68 -28.09
C ALA A 89 38.47 -2.17 -27.69
N CYS A 90 38.91 -2.40 -26.45
CA CYS A 90 40.16 -1.89 -25.87
C CYS A 90 41.34 -2.88 -25.95
N ALA A 91 41.37 -3.78 -26.94
CA ALA A 91 42.28 -4.93 -27.09
C ALA A 91 43.82 -4.66 -27.11
N TYR A 92 44.39 -3.91 -26.16
CA TYR A 92 45.82 -3.55 -26.16
C TYR A 92 46.56 -3.60 -24.81
N ASP A 93 46.00 -4.16 -23.73
CA ASP A 93 46.81 -4.45 -22.53
C ASP A 93 46.37 -5.76 -21.83
N GLU A 94 47.25 -6.77 -21.88
CA GLU A 94 47.05 -8.10 -21.29
C GLU A 94 46.75 -8.02 -19.77
N ALA A 95 47.37 -7.07 -19.07
CA ALA A 95 47.18 -6.87 -17.64
C ALA A 95 45.81 -6.24 -17.30
N PHE A 96 45.21 -5.48 -18.23
CA PHE A 96 43.86 -4.95 -18.08
C PHE A 96 42.81 -6.04 -18.31
N SER A 97 43.05 -6.92 -19.29
CA SER A 97 42.19 -8.07 -19.58
C SER A 97 42.04 -9.01 -18.37
N GLU A 98 43.13 -9.40 -17.72
CA GLU A 98 43.05 -10.29 -16.53
C GLU A 98 42.30 -9.66 -15.36
N ARG A 99 42.55 -8.38 -15.05
CA ARG A 99 41.86 -7.66 -13.96
C ARG A 99 40.37 -7.52 -14.26
N ALA A 100 40.01 -7.26 -15.50
CA ALA A 100 38.62 -7.13 -15.90
C ALA A 100 37.90 -8.48 -15.89
N HIS A 101 38.54 -9.57 -16.32
CA HIS A 101 38.01 -10.92 -16.17
C HIS A 101 37.82 -11.34 -14.71
N ALA A 102 38.73 -10.93 -13.81
CA ALA A 102 38.57 -11.16 -12.38
C ALA A 102 37.35 -10.41 -11.81
N LEU A 103 37.15 -9.16 -12.23
CA LEU A 103 35.98 -8.35 -11.86
C LEU A 103 34.69 -8.99 -12.39
N ILE A 104 34.66 -9.40 -13.66
CA ILE A 104 33.52 -10.10 -14.27
C ILE A 104 33.17 -11.37 -13.50
N ARG A 105 34.16 -12.20 -13.12
CA ARG A 105 33.93 -13.41 -12.32
C ARG A 105 33.40 -13.08 -10.93
N ALA A 106 33.94 -12.04 -10.29
CA ALA A 106 33.47 -11.63 -8.97
C ALA A 106 32.00 -11.18 -9.02
N THR A 107 31.63 -10.35 -9.99
CA THR A 107 30.25 -9.90 -10.17
C THR A 107 29.32 -11.03 -10.59
N ALA A 108 29.75 -11.92 -11.50
CA ALA A 108 28.97 -13.10 -11.86
C ALA A 108 28.72 -14.01 -10.65
N ARG A 109 29.68 -14.10 -9.73
CA ARG A 109 29.52 -14.84 -8.48
C ARG A 109 28.52 -14.17 -7.54
N THR A 110 28.59 -12.85 -7.38
CA THR A 110 27.57 -12.09 -6.62
C THR A 110 26.17 -12.27 -7.20
N ILE A 111 26.03 -12.34 -8.52
CA ILE A 111 24.76 -12.61 -9.20
C ILE A 111 24.26 -14.04 -8.92
N LEU A 112 25.15 -15.04 -8.99
CA LEU A 112 24.79 -16.44 -8.69
C LEU A 112 24.39 -16.62 -7.23
N ASP A 113 25.13 -16.01 -6.30
CA ASP A 113 24.84 -16.05 -4.87
C ASP A 113 23.50 -15.35 -4.58
N GLY A 114 23.26 -14.17 -5.17
CA GLY A 114 21.97 -13.47 -5.05
C GLY A 114 20.78 -14.24 -5.66
N GLN A 115 20.99 -14.98 -6.75
CA GLN A 115 19.97 -15.90 -7.27
C GLN A 115 19.67 -17.04 -6.29
N GLY A 116 20.69 -17.58 -5.61
CA GLY A 116 20.53 -18.57 -4.55
C GLY A 116 19.66 -18.06 -3.41
N ASP A 117 19.91 -16.83 -2.95
CA ASP A 117 19.12 -16.18 -1.90
C ASP A 117 17.65 -15.96 -2.32
N LEU A 118 17.41 -15.56 -3.57
CA LEU A 118 16.05 -15.42 -4.12
C LEU A 118 15.30 -16.76 -4.17
N PHE A 119 15.97 -17.85 -4.53
CA PHE A 119 15.34 -19.18 -4.53
C PHE A 119 15.04 -19.67 -3.11
N ALA A 120 15.92 -19.39 -2.15
CA ALA A 120 15.68 -19.70 -0.74
C ALA A 120 14.48 -18.91 -0.17
N ALA A 121 14.44 -17.60 -0.43
CA ALA A 121 13.32 -16.74 -0.04
C ALA A 121 11.98 -17.19 -0.64
N ARG A 122 11.97 -17.54 -1.94
CA ARG A 122 10.77 -18.08 -2.61
C ARG A 122 10.31 -19.40 -2.01
N THR A 123 11.24 -20.26 -1.61
CA THR A 123 10.92 -21.55 -0.99
C THR A 123 10.31 -21.36 0.40
N SER A 124 10.85 -20.42 1.19
CA SER A 124 10.28 -20.00 2.48
C SER A 124 8.86 -19.43 2.35
N LEU A 125 8.63 -18.56 1.35
CA LEU A 125 7.31 -17.99 1.09
C LEU A 125 6.28 -19.06 0.70
N LYS A 126 6.72 -20.14 0.04
CA LYS A 126 5.88 -21.27 -0.33
C LYS A 126 5.55 -22.17 0.86
N SER A 127 6.48 -22.39 1.79
CA SER A 127 6.23 -23.16 3.01
C SER A 127 5.28 -22.44 3.97
N ASP A 128 5.44 -21.13 4.17
CA ASP A 128 4.57 -20.34 5.06
C ASP A 128 3.11 -20.34 4.59
N ASN A 129 2.89 -20.32 3.27
CA ASN A 129 1.56 -20.46 2.69
C ASN A 129 0.94 -21.86 2.86
N ALA A 130 1.76 -22.92 2.98
CA ALA A 130 1.27 -24.28 3.17
C ALA A 130 0.85 -24.55 4.62
N GLU A 131 1.56 -23.97 5.60
CA GLU A 131 1.23 -24.09 7.03
C GLU A 131 0.01 -23.27 7.43
N GLY A 132 -0.32 -22.20 6.70
CA GLY A 132 -1.52 -21.39 6.92
C GLY A 132 -2.84 -21.98 6.41
N SER A 133 -2.81 -23.14 5.73
CA SER A 133 -3.97 -23.80 5.11
C SER A 133 -4.43 -25.10 5.82
N SER A 134 -3.85 -25.43 6.99
CA SER A 134 -4.23 -26.62 7.77
C SER A 134 -5.00 -26.28 9.04
#